data_AF-A0A957NN77-F1
#
_entry.id   AF-A0A957NN77-F1
#
_cell.length_a   1.000
_cell.length_b   1.000
_cell.length_c   1.000
_cell.angle_alpha   90.00
_cell.angle_beta   90.00
_cell.angle_gamma   90.00
#
_symmetry.space_group_name_H-M   'P 1'
#
loop_
_entity.id
_entity.type
_entity.pdbx_description
1 polymer ?
#
loop_
_entity_poly.entity_id
_entity_poly.type
_entity_poly.pdbx_seq_one_letter_code
_entity_poly.pdbx_strand_id
1 'polypeptide(L)' 'MSVNNRKYIVLLGVPGAGKGTQAQLLQDKLGLPQISTGDIFRYNLKNETELGLLAKSFMDKGDLVPDEVTIRMV' A
#
# COMPACT_ATOMS: atom_id res chain seq x y z
N MET A 1 -32.72 9.81 3.53
CA MET A 1 -31.36 9.97 2.96
C MET A 1 -30.51 8.82 3.47
N SER A 2 -30.01 7.95 2.59
CA SER A 2 -29.13 6.85 3.00
C SER A 2 -27.74 7.42 3.26
N VAL A 3 -27.25 7.32 4.49
CA VAL A 3 -25.86 7.66 4.82
C VAL A 3 -24.97 6.60 4.18
N ASN A 4 -24.19 7.00 3.18
CA ASN A 4 -23.25 6.10 2.52
C ASN A 4 -22.10 5.78 3.49
N ASN A 5 -22.17 4.64 4.17
CA ASN A 5 -21.22 4.28 5.21
C ASN A 5 -19.97 3.62 4.60
N ARG A 6 -19.02 4.44 4.12
CA ARG A 6 -17.74 3.95 3.60
C ARG A 6 -16.92 3.31 4.72
N LYS A 7 -16.40 2.10 4.49
CA LYS A 7 -15.56 1.37 5.43
C LYS A 7 -14.12 1.38 4.95
N TYR A 8 -13.21 1.76 5.84
CA TYR A 8 -11.77 1.67 5.65
C TYR A 8 -11.20 0.73 6.71
N ILE A 9 -10.43 -0.26 6.29
CA ILE A 9 -9.86 -1.28 7.18
C ILE A 9 -8.34 -1.22 7.03
N VAL A 10 -7.65 -0.99 8.13
CA VAL A 10 -6.18 -1.03 8.20
C VAL A 10 -5.77 -2.32 8.89
N LEU A 11 -5.01 -3.17 8.20
CA LEU A 11 -4.51 -4.43 8.74
C LEU A 11 -3.05 -4.27 9.19
N LEU A 12 -2.83 -4.37 10.50
CA LEU A 12 -1.50 -4.26 11.13
C LEU A 12 -1.03 -5.63 11.63
N GLY A 13 0.29 -5.83 11.67
CA GLY A 13 0.89 -7.09 12.12
C GLY A 13 2.30 -7.31 11.57
N VAL A 14 3.06 -8.19 12.21
CA VAL A 14 4.44 -8.52 11.83
C VAL A 14 4.53 -9.20 10.45
N PRO A 15 5.71 -9.21 9.79
CA PRO A 15 5.94 -10.06 8.62
C PRO A 15 5.56 -11.53 8.92
N GLY A 16 4.90 -12.20 7.98
CA GLY A 16 4.43 -13.59 8.17
C GLY A 16 3.14 -13.76 8.98
N ALA A 17 2.56 -12.71 9.59
CA ALA A 17 1.33 -12.80 10.39
C ALA A 17 0.04 -13.13 9.59
N GLY A 18 0.12 -13.39 8.29
CA GLY A 18 -1.05 -13.73 7.47
C GLY A 18 -1.95 -12.55 7.05
N LYS A 19 -1.48 -11.31 7.16
CA LYS A 19 -2.25 -10.10 6.79
C LYS A 19 -2.82 -10.16 5.37
N GLY A 20 -2.02 -10.60 4.39
CA GLY A 20 -2.44 -10.71 2.99
C GLY A 20 -3.57 -11.74 2.81
N THR A 21 -3.46 -12.89 3.49
CA THR A 21 -4.52 -13.91 3.52
C THR A 21 -5.81 -13.34 4.11
N GLN A 22 -5.73 -12.61 5.23
CA GLN A 22 -6.91 -11.98 5.83
C GLN A 22 -7.49 -10.86 4.96
N ALA A 23 -6.65 -10.08 4.28
CA ALA A 23 -7.08 -9.04 3.35
C ALA A 23 -7.89 -9.62 2.18
N GLN A 24 -7.44 -10.72 1.59
CA GLN A 24 -8.17 -11.40 0.52
C GLN A 24 -9.53 -11.90 0.99
N LEU A 25 -9.60 -12.54 2.17
CA LEU A 25 -10.87 -12.99 2.75
C LEU A 25 -11.84 -11.84 3.04
N LEU A 26 -11.32 -10.68 3.47
CA LEU A 26 -12.12 -9.48 3.69
C LEU A 26 -12.61 -8.87 2.37
N GLN A 27 -11.76 -8.85 1.33
CA GLN A 27 -12.14 -8.40 0.00
C GLN A 27 -13.30 -9.24 -0.55
N ASP A 28 -13.21 -10.57 -0.47
CA ASP A 28 -14.25 -11.47 -0.97
C ASP A 28 -15.57 -11.32 -0.19
N LYS A 29 -15.49 -11.12 1.13
CA LYS A 29 -16.67 -10.99 2.01
C LYS A 29 -17.34 -9.62 1.94
N LEU A 30 -16.57 -8.56 1.78
CA LEU A 30 -17.06 -7.17 1.91
C LEU A 30 -17.11 -6.43 0.57
N GLY A 31 -16.57 -7.02 -0.51
CA GLY A 31 -16.43 -6.36 -1.81
C GLY A 31 -15.50 -5.13 -1.77
N LEU A 32 -14.62 -5.05 -0.76
CA LEU A 32 -13.68 -3.94 -0.61
C LEU A 32 -12.37 -4.24 -1.34
N PRO A 33 -11.85 -3.33 -2.17
CA PRO A 33 -10.57 -3.55 -2.84
C PRO A 33 -9.43 -3.60 -1.82
N GLN A 34 -8.53 -4.56 -1.97
CA GLN A 34 -7.29 -4.59 -1.21
C GLN A 34 -6.31 -3.54 -1.75
N ILE A 35 -5.75 -2.73 -0.85
CA ILE A 35 -4.66 -1.81 -1.14
C ILE A 35 -3.42 -2.28 -0.36
N SER A 36 -2.32 -2.46 -1.07
CA SER A 36 -1.05 -2.94 -0.53
C SER A 36 0.05 -1.94 -0.87
N THR A 37 0.54 -1.24 0.16
CA THR A 37 1.63 -0.25 -0.01
C THR A 37 2.86 -0.90 -0.64
N GLY A 38 3.17 -2.15 -0.28
CA GLY A 38 4.27 -2.90 -0.89
C GLY A 38 4.08 -3.17 -2.39
N ASP A 39 2.86 -3.47 -2.85
CA ASP A 39 2.58 -3.67 -4.28
C ASP A 39 2.64 -2.36 -5.06
N ILE A 40 2.09 -1.28 -4.48
CA ILE A 40 2.16 0.07 -5.05
C ILE A 40 3.60 0.53 -5.19
N PHE A 41 4.44 0.32 -4.17
CA PHE A 41 5.86 0.63 -4.24
C PHE A 41 6.57 -0.18 -5.33
N ARG A 42 6.36 -1.50 -5.37
CA ARG A 42 6.95 -2.37 -6.39
C ARG A 42 6.51 -1.96 -7.80
N TYR A 43 5.25 -1.57 -7.97
CA TYR A 43 4.74 -1.08 -9.25
C TYR A 43 5.47 0.20 -9.68
N ASN A 44 5.55 1.21 -8.81
CA ASN A 44 6.22 2.47 -9.13
C ASN A 44 7.71 2.27 -9.47
N LEU A 45 8.40 1.44 -8.69
CA LEU A 45 9.81 1.10 -8.92
C LEU A 45 10.02 0.34 -10.24
N LYS A 46 9.18 -0.68 -10.51
CA LYS A 46 9.30 -1.53 -11.71
C LYS A 46 9.00 -0.77 -12.99
N ASN A 47 8.06 0.16 -12.96
CA ASN A 47 7.67 0.95 -14.13
C ASN A 47 8.46 2.27 -14.24
N GLU A 48 9.46 2.49 -13.38
CA GLU A 48 10.31 3.68 -13.39
C GLU A 48 9.51 5.00 -13.44
N THR A 49 8.40 5.04 -12.68
CA THR A 49 7.61 6.27 -12.57
C THR A 49 8.45 7.36 -11.92
N GLU A 50 8.08 8.63 -12.11
CA GLU A 50 8.79 9.75 -11.46
C GLU A 50 8.89 9.56 -9.93
N LEU A 51 7.79 9.13 -9.31
CA LEU A 51 7.74 8.79 -7.89
C LEU A 51 8.61 7.55 -7.56
N GLY A 52 8.59 6.53 -8.41
CA GLY A 52 9.42 5.34 -8.25
C GLY A 52 10.91 5.65 -8.29
N LEU A 53 11.37 6.46 -9.26
CA LEU A 53 12.75 6.91 -9.37
C LEU A 53 13.17 7.76 -8.17
N LEU A 54 12.29 8.66 -7.71
CA LEU A 54 12.53 9.45 -6.51
C LEU A 54 12.71 8.56 -5.28
N ALA A 55 11.81 7.61 -5.02
CA ALA A 55 11.95 6.69 -3.90
C ALA A 55 13.20 5.81 -4.01
N LYS A 56 13.51 5.32 -5.21
CA LYS A 56 14.72 4.53 -5.46
C LYS A 56 15.98 5.29 -5.05
N SER A 57 16.04 6.61 -5.28
CA SER A 57 17.18 7.45 -4.90
C SER A 57 17.46 7.50 -3.39
N PHE A 58 16.45 7.27 -2.55
CA PHE A 58 16.61 7.13 -1.10
C PHE A 58 16.95 5.68 -0.73
N MET A 59 16.22 4.71 -1.31
CA MET A 59 16.42 3.28 -1.01
C MET A 59 17.81 2.78 -1.36
N ASP A 60 18.38 3.22 -2.50
CA ASP A 60 19.72 2.84 -2.95
C ASP A 60 20.82 3.35 -1.99
N LYS A 61 20.52 4.37 -1.17
CA LYS A 61 21.41 4.89 -0.11
C LYS A 61 21.20 4.20 1.24
N GLY A 62 20.20 3.33 1.35
CA GLY A 62 19.76 2.74 2.62
C GLY A 62 18.90 3.69 3.47
N ASP A 63 18.47 4.83 2.92
CA ASP A 63 17.62 5.80 3.61
C ASP A 63 16.15 5.38 3.56
N LEU A 64 15.39 5.85 4.55
CA LEU A 64 13.92 5.74 4.52
C LEU A 64 13.34 6.73 3.51
N VAL A 65 12.34 6.28 2.76
CA VAL A 65 11.61 7.14 1.83
C VAL A 65 10.73 8.10 2.64
N PRO A 66 10.79 9.43 2.40
CA PRO A 66 10.00 10.40 3.16
C PRO A 66 8.48 10.15 3.07
N ASP A 67 7.76 10.51 4.12
CA ASP A 67 6.30 10.33 4.21
C ASP A 67 5.56 11.02 3.06
N GLU A 68 5.96 12.22 2.66
CA GLU A 68 5.34 12.95 1.55
C GLU A 68 5.43 12.17 0.23
N VAL A 69 6.58 11.54 -0.03
CA VAL A 69 6.78 10.71 -1.23
C VAL A 69 5.93 9.44 -1.12
N THR A 70 5.92 8.81 0.05
CA THR A 70 5.13 7.59 0.33
C THR A 70 3.63 7.82 0.15
N ILE A 71 3.10 8.92 0.68
CA ILE A 71 1.68 9.29 0.58
C ILE A 71 1.30 9.61 -0.87
N ARG A 72 2.19 10.22 -1.67
CA ARG A 72 1.92 10.48 -3.09
C ARG A 72 1.85 9.23 -3.96
N MET A 73 2.42 8.11 -3.50
CA MET A 73 2.34 6.83 -4.23
C MET A 73 1.04 6.07 -3.99
N VAL A 74 0.45 6.20 -2.79
CA VAL A 74 -0.64 5.36 -2.28
C VAL A 74 -1.98 6.06 -2.43
#